data_AF-A0A6S6YXY0-F1
#
_entry.id   AF-A0A6S6YXY0-F1
#
_cell.length_a   1.000
_cell.length_b   1.000
_cell.length_c   1.000
_cell.angle_alpha   90.00
_cell.angle_beta   90.00
_cell.angle_gamma   90.00
#
_symmetry.space_group_name_H-M   'P 1'
#
loop_
_entity.id
_entity.type
_entity.pdbx_description
1 polymer ?
#
loop_
_entity_poly.entity_id
_entity_poly.type
_entity_poly.pdbx_seq_one_letter_code
_entity_poly.pdbx_strand_id
1 'polypeptide(L)' 'MSQGFDGVRPASESSIEIGFFYDGRHCVERIRVKPTAANLKRAADRRAAILAAIARGDFDYDAEFPKRGTPLKPSQGSA' A
#
# COMPACT_ATOMS: atom_id res chain seq x y z
N MET A 1 -0.16 -21.04 -8.05
CA MET A 1 0.37 -20.64 -6.73
C MET A 1 -0.56 -19.57 -6.18
N SER A 2 -1.20 -19.88 -5.05
CA SER A 2 -2.05 -19.06 -4.15
C SER A 2 -2.61 -17.72 -4.65
N GLN A 3 -3.75 -17.73 -5.37
CA GLN A 3 -4.59 -16.55 -5.58
C GLN A 3 -5.67 -16.48 -4.48
N GLY A 4 -5.27 -16.09 -3.28
CA GLY A 4 -6.21 -15.86 -2.17
C GLY A 4 -5.94 -14.51 -1.54
N PHE A 5 -6.29 -13.41 -2.23
CA PHE A 5 -6.16 -12.01 -1.77
C PHE A 5 -5.02 -11.79 -0.75
N ASP A 6 -3.81 -12.21 -1.10
CA ASP A 6 -2.74 -12.50 -0.14
C ASP A 6 -2.22 -11.21 0.50
N GLY A 7 -2.84 -10.76 1.59
CA GLY A 7 -2.44 -9.54 2.30
C GLY A 7 -3.50 -8.44 2.42
N VAL A 8 -4.68 -8.54 1.78
CA VAL A 8 -5.78 -7.59 2.09
C VAL A 8 -6.61 -8.15 3.24
N ARG A 9 -6.66 -7.44 4.36
CA ARG A 9 -7.40 -7.88 5.55
C ARG A 9 -8.23 -6.74 6.14
N PRO A 10 -9.45 -7.00 6.63
CA PRO A 10 -10.16 -6.01 7.43
C PRO A 10 -9.42 -5.81 8.75
N ALA A 11 -8.93 -4.59 9.01
CA ALA A 11 -8.27 -4.22 10.27
C ALA A 11 -9.29 -4.13 11.41
N SER A 12 -10.44 -3.53 11.09
CA SER A 12 -11.47 -3.12 12.05
C SER A 12 -12.78 -2.89 11.29
N GLU A 13 -13.88 -2.66 12.01
CA GLU A 13 -15.22 -2.42 11.43
C GLU A 13 -15.28 -1.23 10.46
N SER A 14 -14.27 -0.36 10.46
CA SER A 14 -14.17 0.82 9.59
C SER A 14 -12.83 0.97 8.88
N SER A 15 -11.98 -0.07 8.86
CA SER A 15 -10.64 0.02 8.29
C SER A 15 -10.23 -1.27 7.57
N ILE A 16 -9.52 -1.11 6.45
CA ILE A 16 -8.90 -2.20 5.67
C ILE A 16 -7.40 -2.02 5.73
N GLU A 17 -6.67 -3.11 5.97
CA GLU A 17 -5.21 -3.15 5.84
C GLU A 17 -4.82 -3.87 4.55
N ILE A 18 -3.75 -3.37 3.93
CA ILE A 18 -3.11 -4.00 2.79
C ILE A 18 -1.66 -4.29 3.18
N GLY A 19 -1.36 -5.56 3.36
CA GLY A 19 -0.03 -6.11 3.52
C GLY A 19 0.59 -6.47 2.16
N PHE A 20 1.80 -6.01 1.94
CA PHE A 20 2.62 -6.37 0.78
C PHE A 20 4.10 -6.40 1.17
N PHE A 21 4.89 -7.14 0.39
CA PHE A 21 6.34 -7.16 0.53
C PHE A 21 6.94 -6.19 -0.48
N TYR A 22 7.79 -5.28 0.01
CA TYR A 22 8.56 -4.36 -0.80
C TYR A 22 9.99 -4.33 -0.29
N ASP A 23 10.97 -4.55 -1.18
CA ASP A 23 12.40 -4.52 -0.85
C ASP A 23 12.79 -5.42 0.35
N GLY A 24 12.20 -6.62 0.43
CA GLY A 24 12.43 -7.55 1.54
C GLY A 24 11.78 -7.13 2.88
N ARG A 25 11.04 -6.03 2.92
CA ARG A 25 10.29 -5.55 4.09
C ARG A 25 8.81 -5.84 3.92
N HIS A 26 8.17 -6.31 4.99
CA HIS A 26 6.73 -6.44 5.05
C HIS A 26 6.11 -5.08 5.41
N CYS A 27 5.45 -4.45 4.45
CA CYS A 27 4.75 -3.19 4.62
C CYS A 27 3.26 -3.47 4.80
N VAL A 28 2.67 -2.89 5.86
CA VAL A 28 1.23 -2.97 6.13
C VAL A 28 0.65 -1.57 6.14
N GLU A 29 -0.29 -1.33 5.25
CA GLU A 29 -0.87 -0.02 5.05
C GLU A 29 -2.34 0.02 5.43
N ARG A 30 -2.75 1.03 6.19
CA ARG A 30 -4.08 1.13 6.81
C ARG A 30 -4.94 2.15 6.09
N ILE A 31 -5.95 1.67 5.38
CA ILE A 31 -6.96 2.51 4.72
C ILE A 31 -8.16 2.65 5.65
N ARG A 32 -8.45 3.89 6.09
CA ARG A 32 -9.63 4.24 6.90
C ARG A 32 -10.90 4.24 6.06
N VAL A 33 -11.30 3.07 5.58
CA VAL A 33 -12.55 2.84 4.85
C VAL A 33 -13.24 1.61 5.39
N LYS A 34 -14.58 1.64 5.42
CA LYS A 34 -15.36 0.48 5.84
C LYS A 34 -15.01 -0.74 4.99
N PRO A 35 -14.76 -1.92 5.60
CA PRO A 35 -14.44 -3.17 4.90
C PRO A 35 -15.69 -3.74 4.21
N THR A 36 -16.20 -3.01 3.23
CA THR A 36 -17.30 -3.44 2.37
C THR A 36 -16.73 -4.19 1.16
N ALA A 37 -17.53 -5.06 0.52
CA ALA A 37 -17.09 -5.83 -0.65
C ALA A 37 -16.49 -4.95 -1.77
N ALA A 38 -17.07 -3.77 -2.01
CA ALA A 38 -16.55 -2.81 -2.99
C ALA A 38 -15.19 -2.24 -2.58
N ASN A 39 -15.00 -1.91 -1.31
CA ASN A 39 -13.74 -1.36 -0.80
C ASN A 39 -12.66 -2.44 -0.70
N LEU A 40 -13.02 -3.68 -0.36
CA LEU A 40 -12.11 -4.83 -0.38
C LEU A 40 -11.61 -5.08 -1.80
N LYS A 41 -12.48 -5.00 -2.81
CA LYS A 41 -12.08 -5.10 -4.22
C LYS A 41 -11.13 -3.97 -4.61
N ARG A 42 -11.45 -2.72 -4.26
CA ARG A 42 -10.54 -1.58 -4.48
C ARG A 42 -9.19 -1.74 -3.79
N ALA A 43 -9.16 -2.27 -2.56
CA ALA A 43 -7.94 -2.55 -1.82
C ALA A 43 -7.11 -3.65 -2.50
N ALA A 44 -7.75 -4.70 -3.01
CA ALA A 44 -7.08 -5.75 -3.78
C ALA A 44 -6.52 -5.23 -5.11
N ASP A 45 -7.29 -4.45 -5.88
CA ASP A 45 -6.85 -3.79 -7.11
C ASP A 45 -5.66 -2.85 -6.83
N ARG A 46 -5.73 -2.07 -5.73
CA ARG A 46 -4.63 -1.20 -5.31
C ARG A 46 -3.37 -2.00 -4.98
N ARG A 47 -3.49 -3.10 -4.24
CA ARG A 47 -2.37 -4.00 -3.96
C ARG A 47 -1.74 -4.54 -5.25
N ALA A 48 -2.57 -4.91 -6.24
CA ALA A 48 -2.08 -5.38 -7.53
C ALA A 48 -1.31 -4.29 -8.29
N ALA A 49 -1.80 -3.04 -8.27
CA ALA A 49 -1.11 -1.89 -8.84
C ALA A 49 0.26 -1.65 -8.18
N ILE A 50 0.32 -1.71 -6.84
CA ILE A 50 1.56 -1.61 -6.06
C ILE A 50 2.54 -2.69 -6.49
N LEU A 51 2.12 -3.97 -6.52
CA LEU A 51 2.99 -5.06 -6.95
C LEU A 51 3.49 -4.88 -8.38
N ALA A 52 2.64 -4.38 -9.29
CA ALA A 52 3.05 -4.09 -10.67
C ALA A 52 4.07 -2.95 -10.74
N ALA A 53 3.91 -1.90 -9.93
CA ALA A 53 4.88 -0.81 -9.82
C ALA A 53 6.20 -1.29 -9.21
N ILE A 54 6.15 -2.13 -8.16
CA ILE A 54 7.33 -2.74 -7.53
C ILE A 54 8.08 -3.61 -8.55
N ALA A 55 7.35 -4.43 -9.31
CA ALA A 55 7.95 -5.26 -10.35
C ALA A 55 8.62 -4.44 -11.47
N ARG A 56 8.13 -3.21 -11.71
CA ARG A 56 8.75 -2.24 -12.62
C ARG A 56 9.94 -1.49 -12.01
N GLY A 57 10.06 -1.49 -10.69
CA GLY A 57 11.07 -0.71 -9.95
C GLY A 57 10.71 0.78 -9.80
N ASP A 58 9.45 1.14 -10.03
CA ASP A 58 8.95 2.53 -10.02
C ASP A 58 7.99 2.80 -8.84
N PHE A 59 7.91 1.87 -7.89
CA PHE A 59 7.01 2.02 -6.76
C PHE A 59 7.61 2.92 -5.67
N ASP A 60 7.06 4.12 -5.53
CA ASP A 60 7.35 5.02 -4.43
C ASP A 60 6.29 4.94 -3.33
N TYR A 61 6.66 4.30 -2.21
CA TYR A 61 5.78 4.15 -1.05
C TYR A 61 5.31 5.49 -0.48
N ASP A 62 6.21 6.48 -0.41
CA ASP A 62 5.92 7.80 0.17
C ASP A 62 4.95 8.61 -0.71
N ALA A 63 5.07 8.45 -2.03
CA ALA A 63 4.18 9.09 -3.00
C ALA A 63 2.79 8.43 -3.02
N GLU A 64 2.71 7.10 -2.92
CA GLU A 64 1.44 6.36 -2.89
C GLU A 64 0.70 6.49 -1.56
N PHE A 65 1.44 6.54 -0.47
CA PHE A 65 0.90 6.64 0.88
C PHE A 65 1.53 7.82 1.60
N PRO A 66 1.12 9.07 1.25
CA PRO A 66 1.57 10.24 1.97
C PRO A 66 1.08 10.12 3.41
N LYS A 67 1.97 9.65 4.29
CA LYS A 67 1.72 9.66 5.73
C LYS A 67 1.48 11.12 6.07
N ARG A 68 0.28 11.42 6.59
CA ARG A 68 -0.04 12.73 7.16
C ARG A 68 0.88 12.94 8.38
N GLY A 69 2.12 13.33 8.17
CA GLY A 69 3.12 13.30 9.23
C GLY A 69 4.57 13.57 8.84
N THR A 70 4.89 14.00 7.63
CA THR A 70 6.23 14.55 7.38
C THR A 70 6.15 15.68 6.35
N PRO A 71 6.40 16.94 6.73
CA PRO A 71 6.65 17.98 5.75
C PRO A 71 7.99 17.67 5.07
N LEU A 72 8.00 17.71 3.73
CA LEU A 72 9.20 17.71 2.91
C LEU A 72 10.27 18.60 3.57
N LYS A 73 11.40 18.00 3.92
CA LYS A 73 12.69 18.68 3.79
C LYS A 73 13.33 18.14 2.51
N PRO A 74 13.63 18.99 1.52
CA PRO A 74 14.35 18.56 0.34
C PRO A 74 15.81 18.29 0.72
N SER A 75 16.26 17.04 0.59
CA SER A 75 17.66 16.72 0.31
C SER A 75 17.63 15.76 -0.89
N GLN A 76 18.47 15.85 -1.90
CA GLN A 76 19.78 16.48 -1.98
C GLN A 76 20.07 16.65 -3.48
N GLY A 77 20.25 17.89 -3.95
CA GLY A 77 20.90 18.16 -5.22
C GLY A 77 22.41 18.03 -5.00
N SER A 78 22.98 16.94 -5.52
CA SER A 78 24.43 16.77 -5.63
C SER A 78 24.93 17.52 -6.88
N ALA A 79 25.75 18.56 -6.69
CA ALA A 79 26.84 19.00 -7.57
C ALA A 79 27.49 20.27 -7.00
#